data_AF-X1K6P7-F1
#
_entry.id   AF-X1K6P7-F1
#
_cell.length_a   1.000
_cell.length_b   1.000
_cell.length_c   1.000
_cell.angle_alpha   90.00
_cell.angle_beta   90.00
_cell.angle_gamma   90.00
#
_symmetry.space_group_name_H-M   'P 1'
#
loop_
_entity.id
_entity.type
_entity.pdbx_description
1 polymer ?
#
loop_
_entity_poly.entity_id
_entity_poly.type
_entity_poly.pdbx_seq_one_letter_code
_entity_poly.pdbx_strand_id
1 'polypeptide(L)' 'YGYGLMIFRTVPLLMPKKYNVWGNAGSIGSFMFYHPAMDIHLIGNLNQFRYHGKGIRLMFKIINVLSKCDCS' A
#
# COMPACT_ATOMS: atom_id res chain seq x y z
N TYR A 1 -6.41 -12.02 -11.19
CA TYR A 1 -5.08 -12.36 -11.73
C TYR A 1 -5.13 -12.14 -13.24
N GLY A 2 -4.46 -11.11 -13.76
CA GLY A 2 -4.49 -10.79 -15.20
C GLY A 2 -3.33 -9.90 -15.66
N TYR A 3 -2.80 -9.03 -14.78
CA TYR A 3 -1.68 -8.12 -15.09
C TYR A 3 -0.55 -8.13 -14.04
N GLY A 4 -0.53 -9.10 -13.11
CA GLY A 4 0.48 -9.13 -12.03
C GLY A 4 0.34 -8.00 -10.99
N LEU A 5 -0.78 -7.27 -10.98
CA LEU A 5 -1.06 -6.19 -10.06
C LEU A 5 -1.83 -6.69 -8.83
N MET A 6 -1.30 -6.38 -7.65
CA MET A 6 -2.00 -6.42 -6.37
C MET A 6 -2.87 -5.17 -6.24
N ILE A 7 -4.16 -5.37 -6.00
CA ILE A 7 -5.13 -4.27 -5.87
C ILE A 7 -5.79 -4.39 -4.51
N PHE A 8 -5.60 -3.37 -3.69
CA PHE A 8 -6.32 -3.16 -2.45
C PHE A 8 -7.55 -2.31 -2.76
N ARG A 9 -8.75 -2.89 -2.59
CA ARG A 9 -10.03 -2.21 -2.82
C ARG A 9 -10.88 -2.24 -1.57
N THR A 10 -11.67 -1.20 -1.37
CA THR A 10 -12.56 -1.05 -0.23
C THR A 10 -13.40 -2.28 -0.03
N VAL A 11 -13.32 -2.85 1.17
CA VAL A 11 -14.23 -3.90 1.63
C VAL A 11 -15.08 -3.26 2.72
N PRO A 12 -16.42 -3.20 2.58
CA PRO A 12 -17.29 -2.66 3.61
C PRO A 12 -16.92 -3.22 4.99
N LEU A 13 -16.84 -2.35 6.00
CA LEU A 13 -16.47 -2.65 7.40
C LEU A 13 -15.01 -3.06 7.66
N LEU A 14 -14.31 -3.70 6.72
CA LEU A 14 -12.95 -4.23 6.96
C LEU A 14 -11.83 -3.32 6.43
N MET A 15 -12.01 -2.73 5.24
CA MET A 15 -10.96 -1.97 4.57
C MET A 15 -11.47 -0.62 4.07
N PRO A 16 -11.20 0.47 4.81
CA PRO A 16 -11.64 1.81 4.45
C PRO A 16 -11.14 2.30 3.08
N LYS A 17 -11.89 3.21 2.45
CA LYS A 17 -11.58 3.79 1.13
C LYS A 17 -10.18 4.43 1.03
N LYS A 18 -9.67 4.98 2.14
CA LYS A 18 -8.33 5.57 2.22
C LYS A 18 -7.18 4.57 1.99
N TYR A 19 -7.46 3.28 1.91
CA TYR A 19 -6.44 2.25 1.64
C TYR A 19 -6.54 1.67 0.23
N ASN A 20 -7.33 2.30 -0.64
CA ASN A 20 -7.43 1.90 -2.03
C ASN A 20 -6.13 2.20 -2.76
N VAL A 21 -5.36 1.17 -3.09
CA VAL A 21 -4.09 1.27 -3.81
C VAL A 21 -3.91 0.10 -4.76
N TRP A 22 -3.06 0.27 -5.76
CA TRP A 22 -2.72 -0.78 -6.71
C TRP A 22 -1.24 -0.72 -7.06
N GLY A 23 -0.65 -1.89 -7.30
CA GLY A 23 0.79 -2.02 -7.47
C GLY A 23 1.24 -3.44 -7.23
N ASN A 24 2.41 -3.65 -6.63
CA ASN A 24 2.89 -4.99 -6.31
C ASN A 24 3.81 -5.00 -5.08
N ALA A 25 3.83 -6.12 -4.38
CA ALA A 25 4.79 -6.42 -3.33
C ALA A 25 5.77 -7.49 -3.83
N GLY A 26 7.06 -7.21 -3.71
CA GLY A 26 8.11 -8.16 -4.01
C GLY A 26 8.27 -9.23 -2.93
N SER A 27 8.89 -10.34 -3.31
CA SER A 27 9.12 -11.49 -2.42
C SER A 27 10.12 -11.22 -1.28
N ILE A 28 10.75 -10.05 -1.26
CA ILE A 28 11.85 -9.77 -0.32
C ILE A 28 11.62 -8.45 0.43
N GLY A 29 10.36 -8.03 0.56
CA GLY A 29 10.00 -6.82 1.32
C GLY A 29 10.10 -5.52 0.52
N SER A 30 10.47 -5.58 -0.77
CA SER A 30 10.27 -4.49 -1.70
C SER A 30 8.79 -4.33 -2.01
N PHE A 31 8.34 -3.10 -2.24
CA PHE A 31 6.98 -2.82 -2.66
C PHE A 31 6.91 -1.53 -3.48
N MET A 32 5.92 -1.47 -4.36
CA MET A 32 5.56 -0.30 -5.12
C MET A 32 4.05 -0.25 -5.25
N PHE A 33 3.43 0.81 -4.74
CA PHE A 33 1.98 1.01 -4.79
C PHE A 33 1.64 2.45 -5.16
N TYR A 34 0.64 2.62 -5.99
CA TYR A 34 0.07 3.92 -6.32
C TYR A 34 -1.27 4.12 -5.62
N HIS A 35 -1.45 5.32 -5.06
CA HIS A 35 -2.67 5.73 -4.37
C HIS A 35 -3.43 6.78 -5.19
N PRO A 36 -4.51 6.39 -5.90
CA PRO A 36 -5.20 7.26 -6.85
C PRO A 36 -5.84 8.50 -6.24
N ALA A 37 -6.32 8.45 -4.98
CA ALA A 37 -7.03 9.59 -4.40
C ALA A 37 -6.09 10.72 -3.93
N MET A 38 -4.81 10.42 -3.70
CA MET A 38 -3.81 11.40 -3.25
C MET A 38 -2.77 11.66 -4.34
N ASP A 39 -2.87 10.96 -5.49
CA ASP A 39 -1.89 10.96 -6.58
C ASP A 39 -0.43 10.72 -6.14
N ILE A 40 -0.22 9.78 -5.20
CA ILE A 40 1.11 9.46 -4.68
C ILE A 40 1.60 8.06 -5.09
N HIS A 41 2.92 7.95 -5.24
CA HIS A 41 3.62 6.69 -5.44
C HIS A 41 4.40 6.32 -4.17
N LEU A 42 4.11 5.15 -3.62
CA LEU A 42 4.77 4.59 -2.45
C LEU A 42 5.72 3.48 -2.89
N ILE A 43 7.01 3.77 -2.85
CA ILE A 43 8.08 2.84 -3.23
C ILE A 43 8.96 2.63 -2.01
N GLY A 44 9.25 1.38 -1.67
CA GLY A 44 10.09 1.08 -0.52
C GLY A 44 10.65 -0.34 -0.53
N ASN A 45 11.64 -0.56 0.31
CA ASN A 45 12.24 -1.86 0.54
C ASN A 45 12.62 -2.03 2.01
N LEU A 46 12.46 -3.23 2.54
CA LEU A 46 12.86 -3.60 3.89
C LEU A 46 13.93 -4.68 3.81
N ASN A 47 15.05 -4.50 4.52
CA ASN A 47 16.12 -5.50 4.60
C ASN A 47 15.78 -6.69 5.53
N GLN A 48 14.49 -7.04 5.64
CA GLN A 48 13.98 -8.11 6.50
C GLN A 48 13.26 -9.18 5.66
N PHE A 49 14.06 -10.12 5.16
CA PHE A 49 13.69 -11.17 4.20
C PHE A 49 12.60 -12.16 4.67
N ARG A 50 12.40 -12.32 5.99
CA ARG A 50 11.54 -13.39 6.55
C ARG A 50 10.06 -13.02 6.69
N TYR A 51 9.65 -11.78 6.43
CA TYR A 51 8.27 -11.35 6.70
C TYR A 51 7.74 -10.35 5.68
N HIS A 52 7.23 -10.87 4.56
CA HIS A 52 6.64 -10.12 3.44
C HIS A 52 5.55 -9.14 3.88
N GLY A 53 4.76 -9.52 4.89
CA GLY A 53 3.67 -8.68 5.42
C GLY A 53 4.13 -7.35 6.05
N LYS A 54 5.42 -7.21 6.41
CA LYS A 54 5.94 -5.98 7.03
C LYS A 54 5.98 -4.82 6.03
N GLY A 55 6.28 -5.08 4.76
CA GLY A 55 6.30 -4.06 3.71
C GLY A 55 4.91 -3.47 3.48
N ILE A 56 3.90 -4.33 3.31
CA ILE A 56 2.50 -3.91 3.16
C ILE A 56 2.00 -3.18 4.42
N ARG A 57 2.36 -3.66 5.63
CA ARG A 57 1.99 -2.98 6.88
C ARG A 57 2.63 -1.60 7.00
N LEU A 58 3.87 -1.43 6.55
CA LEU A 58 4.54 -0.13 6.50
C LEU A 58 3.82 0.80 5.52
N MET A 59 3.49 0.32 4.32
CA MET A 59 2.72 1.06 3.33
C MET A 59 1.40 1.57 3.92
N PHE A 60 0.62 0.73 4.61
CA PHE A 60 -0.62 1.19 5.27
C PHE A 60 -0.38 2.23 6.38
N LYS A 61 0.73 2.13 7.13
CA LYS A 61 1.10 3.14 8.11
C LYS A 61 1.41 4.49 7.44
N ILE A 62 2.15 4.48 6.33
CA ILE A 62 2.49 5.70 5.57
C ILE A 62 1.20 6.36 5.08
N ILE A 63 0.31 5.60 4.43
CA ILE A 63 -0.99 6.11 3.98
C ILE A 63 -1.76 6.73 5.15
N ASN A 64 -1.80 6.07 6.30
CA ASN A 64 -2.52 6.59 7.47
C ASN A 64 -1.92 7.89 8.05
N VAL A 65 -0.62 8.11 7.90
CA VAL A 65 0.02 9.37 8.30
C VAL A 65 -0.28 10.44 7.25
N LEU A 66 -0.13 10.14 5.97
CA LEU A 66 -0.39 11.07 4.87
C LEU A 66 -1.84 11.53 4.83
N SER A 67 -2.80 10.63 5.04
CA SER A 67 -4.23 10.97 5.11
C SER A 67 -4.60 11.89 6.28
N LYS A 68 -3.71 12.12 7.26
CA LYS A 68 -3.92 13.12 8.30
C LYS A 68 -3.35 14.49 7.92
N CYS A 69 -2.42 14.52 6.99
CA CYS A 69 -1.80 15.75 6.47
C CYS A 69 -2.59 16.32 5.29
N ASP A 70 -3.26 15.47 4.53
CA ASP A 70 -4.26 15.90 3.54
C ASP A 70 -5.47 16.51 4.26
N CYS A 71 -5.42 17.83 4.43
CA CYS A 71 -6.58 18.68 4.70
C CYS A 71 -7.25 18.99 3.35
N SER A 72 -7.96 18.03 2.77
CA SER A 72 -8.80 18.24 1.58
C SER A 72 -10.20 17.69 1.82
#